data_AF-A0A2N2GMF9-F1
#
_entry.id   AF-A0A2N2GMF9-F1
#
_cell.length_a   1.000
_cell.length_b   1.000
_cell.length_c   1.000
_cell.angle_alpha   90.00
_cell.angle_beta   90.00
_cell.angle_gamma   90.00
#
_symmetry.space_group_name_H-M   'P 1'
#
loop_
_entity.id
_entity.type
_entity.pdbx_description
1 polymer ?
#
loop_
_entity_poly.entity_id
_entity_poly.type
_entity_poly.pdbx_seq_one_letter_code
_entity_poly.pdbx_strand_id
1 'polypeptide(L)'
;MQRVSENDSVTILYDGLLPSGEKFDSSQDTGPLQFQLGTGSVLPAFEQAVLGMAPQETKSIIVAAKDAYGLKNEDLIMTVSRQGFSGQTIAPGMILGMNMEKDGQQHKIPA
;
A
#
# COMPACT_ATOMS: atom_id res chain seq x y z
N MET A 1 -6.03 24.25 21.58
CA MET A 1 -5.85 23.72 20.21
C MET A 1 -6.42 22.32 20.19
N GLN A 2 -7.26 21.99 19.22
CA GLN A 2 -7.86 20.67 19.09
C GLN A 2 -6.81 19.69 18.58
N ARG A 3 -6.62 18.58 19.29
CA ARG A 3 -5.78 17.47 18.85
C ARG A 3 -6.67 16.39 18.26
N VAL A 4 -6.12 15.60 17.35
CA VAL A 4 -6.82 14.45 16.77
C VAL A 4 -7.17 13.45 17.88
N SER A 5 -8.42 13.00 17.88
CA SER A 5 -8.99 12.01 18.78
C SER A 5 -9.57 10.83 18.00
N GLU A 6 -9.99 9.78 18.72
CA GLU A 6 -10.61 8.62 18.10
C GLU A 6 -11.89 9.02 17.33
N ASN A 7 -12.15 8.35 16.21
CA ASN A 7 -13.28 8.60 15.30
C ASN A 7 -13.28 9.95 14.57
N ASP A 8 -12.25 10.78 14.75
CA ASP A 8 -12.09 12.00 13.96
C ASP A 8 -11.81 11.66 12.49
N SER A 9 -12.33 12.51 11.61
CA SER A 9 -11.94 12.52 10.19
C SER A 9 -10.81 13.50 9.99
N VAL A 10 -9.72 13.02 9.39
CA VAL A 10 -8.49 13.78 9.18
C VAL A 10 -8.13 13.78 7.70
N THR A 11 -7.48 14.86 7.28
CA THR A 11 -6.86 14.97 5.95
C THR A 11 -5.38 15.19 6.16
N ILE A 12 -4.56 14.33 5.55
CA ILE A 12 -3.11 14.40 5.66
C ILE A 12 -2.46 14.56 4.28
N LEU A 13 -1.31 15.23 4.29
CA LEU A 13 -0.32 15.12 3.24
C LEU A 13 0.77 14.17 3.73
N TYR A 14 1.26 13.30 2.85
CA TYR A 14 2.28 12.33 3.16
C TYR A 14 3.22 12.09 1.98
N ASP A 15 4.41 11.59 2.32
CA ASP A 15 5.41 11.03 1.42
C ASP A 15 5.78 9.62 1.91
N GLY A 16 5.67 8.63 1.03
CA GLY A 16 6.12 7.26 1.25
C GLY A 16 7.55 7.09 0.75
N LEU A 17 8.47 6.74 1.65
CA LEU A 17 9.89 6.55 1.34
C LEU A 17 10.32 5.11 1.61
N LEU A 18 11.15 4.56 0.73
CA LEU A 18 11.89 3.33 0.98
C LEU A 18 13.03 3.59 1.99
N PRO A 19 13.60 2.56 2.63
CA PRO A 19 14.78 2.71 3.50
C PRO A 19 16.00 3.33 2.80
N SER A 20 16.04 3.27 1.46
CA SER A 20 17.05 3.94 0.62
C SER A 20 16.87 5.47 0.54
N GLY A 21 15.73 6.00 0.98
CA GLY A 21 15.32 7.40 0.78
C GLY A 21 14.59 7.65 -0.53
N GLU A 22 14.43 6.65 -1.38
CA GLU A 22 13.66 6.75 -2.62
C GLU A 22 12.16 6.91 -2.31
N LYS A 23 11.54 7.91 -2.92
CA LYS A 23 10.10 8.14 -2.82
C LYS A 23 9.35 7.17 -3.73
N PHE A 24 8.45 6.37 -3.16
CA PHE A 24 7.63 5.43 -3.92
C PHE A 24 6.15 5.84 -4.01
N ASP A 25 5.69 6.72 -3.11
CA ASP A 25 4.32 7.23 -3.09
C ASP A 25 4.28 8.64 -2.50
N SER A 26 3.30 9.45 -2.91
CA SER A 26 3.08 10.79 -2.38
C SER A 26 1.65 11.26 -2.58
N SER A 27 1.14 11.96 -1.57
CA SER A 27 -0.07 12.79 -1.67
C SER A 27 0.06 13.93 -2.69
N GLN A 28 1.26 14.28 -3.15
CA GLN A 28 1.43 15.27 -4.23
C GLN A 28 0.96 14.72 -5.57
N ASP A 29 1.09 13.41 -5.79
CA ASP A 29 0.73 12.73 -7.03
C ASP A 29 -0.75 12.32 -7.05
N THR A 30 -1.30 11.97 -5.89
CA THR A 30 -2.67 11.44 -5.75
C THR A 30 -3.67 12.41 -5.10
N GLY A 31 -3.18 13.50 -4.51
CA GLY A 31 -3.95 14.43 -3.69
C GLY A 31 -3.91 14.10 -2.19
N PRO A 32 -4.46 14.98 -1.34
CA PRO A 32 -4.51 14.75 0.10
C PRO A 32 -5.29 13.48 0.47
N LEU A 33 -4.76 12.70 1.41
CA LEU A 33 -5.41 11.48 1.88
C LEU A 33 -6.35 11.82 3.02
N GLN A 34 -7.65 11.56 2.84
CA GLN A 34 -8.67 11.73 3.86
C GLN A 34 -9.15 10.37 4.38
N PHE A 35 -9.19 10.21 5.70
CA PHE A 35 -9.68 8.99 6.34
C PHE A 35 -10.24 9.30 7.74
N GLN A 36 -11.02 8.36 8.28
CA GLN A 36 -11.53 8.40 9.64
C GLN A 36 -10.71 7.44 10.51
N LEU A 37 -10.32 7.88 11.71
CA LEU A 37 -9.58 7.02 12.64
C LEU A 37 -10.49 5.89 13.17
N GLY A 38 -9.95 4.67 13.26
CA GLY A 38 -10.63 3.49 13.79
C GLY A 38 -11.41 2.67 12.77
N THR A 39 -11.42 3.07 11.48
CA THR A 39 -12.13 2.32 10.44
C THR A 39 -11.27 1.26 9.75
N GLY A 40 -9.94 1.30 9.95
CA GLY A 40 -9.01 0.41 9.24
C GLY A 40 -8.94 0.72 7.74
N SER A 41 -9.32 1.94 7.33
CA SER A 41 -9.28 2.35 5.92
C SER A 41 -7.86 2.65 5.43
N VAL A 42 -6.91 2.84 6.35
CA VAL A 42 -5.49 3.03 6.06
C VAL A 42 -4.65 2.06 6.88
N LEU A 43 -3.33 2.03 6.66
CA LEU A 43 -2.41 1.22 7.45
C LEU A 43 -2.59 1.55 8.95
N PRO A 44 -2.67 0.55 9.85
CA PRO A 44 -2.82 0.80 11.29
C PRO A 44 -1.75 1.74 11.86
N ALA A 45 -0.53 1.65 11.33
CA ALA A 45 0.57 2.55 11.70
C ALA A 45 0.26 4.04 11.40
N PHE A 46 -0.49 4.34 10.33
CA PHE A 46 -0.88 5.71 9.99
C PHE A 46 -1.92 6.23 10.99
N GLU A 47 -2.96 5.45 11.30
CA GLU A 47 -3.96 5.87 12.29
C GLU A 47 -3.32 6.15 13.65
N GLN A 48 -2.45 5.25 14.11
CA GLN A 48 -1.72 5.41 15.37
C GLN A 48 -0.75 6.60 15.35
N ALA A 49 -0.16 6.91 14.21
CA ALA A 49 0.77 8.03 14.10
C ALA A 49 0.08 9.38 14.22
N VAL A 50 -1.12 9.50 13.64
CA VAL A 50 -1.91 10.74 13.58
C VAL A 50 -2.70 10.99 14.87
N LEU A 51 -3.03 9.95 15.63
CA LEU A 51 -3.69 10.10 16.92
C LEU A 51 -2.92 11.05 17.85
N GLY A 52 -3.62 12.05 18.38
CA GLY A 52 -3.05 13.06 19.27
C GLY A 52 -2.23 14.16 18.59
N MET A 53 -2.01 14.12 17.27
CA MET A 53 -1.34 15.20 16.53
C MET A 53 -2.18 16.47 16.52
N ALA A 54 -1.52 17.62 16.43
CA ALA A 54 -2.17 18.90 16.14
C ALA A 54 -2.23 19.17 14.62
N PRO A 55 -3.19 19.98 14.14
CA PRO A 55 -3.19 20.45 12.76
C PRO A 55 -1.85 21.11 12.39
N GLN A 56 -1.36 20.85 11.17
CA GLN A 56 -0.07 21.30 10.64
C GLN A 56 1.18 20.67 11.28
N GLU A 57 1.01 19.77 12.25
CA GLU A 57 2.13 18.99 12.76
C GLU A 57 2.63 18.00 11.71
N THR A 58 3.95 17.81 11.64
CA THR A 58 4.58 16.83 10.75
C THR A 58 5.28 15.79 11.59
N LYS A 59 5.13 14.53 11.21
CA LYS A 59 5.73 13.39 11.91
C LYS A 59 6.27 12.38 10.90
N SER A 60 7.43 11.82 11.20
CA SER A 60 8.01 10.72 10.44
C SER A 60 7.90 9.44 11.25
N ILE A 61 7.43 8.38 10.63
CA ILE A 61 7.33 7.05 11.22
C ILE A 61 8.05 6.04 10.34
N ILE A 62 8.64 5.03 10.97
CA ILE A 62 9.19 3.86 10.29
C ILE A 62 8.21 2.73 10.54
N VAL A 63 7.67 2.16 9.46
CA VAL A 63 6.72 1.04 9.55
C VAL A 63 7.43 -0.21 9.02
N ALA A 64 7.48 -1.26 9.83
CA ALA A 64 8.04 -2.53 9.39
C ALA A 64 7.14 -3.15 8.30
N ALA A 65 7.73 -3.88 7.35
CA ALA A 65 6.99 -4.48 6.24
C ALA A 65 5.78 -5.31 6.70
N LYS A 66 5.94 -6.10 7.78
CA LYS A 66 4.87 -6.90 8.39
C LYS A 66 3.65 -6.10 8.86
N ASP A 67 3.83 -4.82 9.20
CA ASP A 67 2.79 -3.92 9.72
C ASP A 67 2.30 -2.93 8.64
N ALA A 68 2.82 -3.06 7.42
CA ALA A 68 2.44 -2.29 6.23
C ALA A 68 1.84 -3.23 5.16
N TYR A 69 2.60 -3.54 4.10
CA TYR A 69 2.14 -4.35 2.96
C TYR A 69 2.48 -5.85 3.08
N GLY A 70 2.97 -6.28 4.25
CA GLY A 70 3.34 -7.67 4.52
C GLY A 70 4.80 -7.98 4.21
N LEU A 71 5.23 -9.17 4.61
CA LEU A 71 6.54 -9.71 4.24
C LEU A 71 6.51 -10.27 2.82
N LYS A 72 7.69 -10.36 2.21
CA LYS A 72 7.88 -11.10 0.96
C LYS A 72 7.26 -12.49 1.12
N ASN A 73 6.32 -12.83 0.24
CA ASN A 73 5.71 -14.14 0.21
C ASN A 73 6.31 -14.95 -0.95
N GLU A 74 7.16 -15.93 -0.62
CA GLU A 74 7.81 -16.79 -1.62
C GLU A 74 6.78 -17.63 -2.39
N ASP A 75 5.62 -17.92 -1.82
CA ASP A 75 4.54 -18.68 -2.49
C ASP A 75 3.89 -17.87 -3.62
N LEU A 76 4.07 -16.54 -3.65
CA LEU A 76 3.62 -15.67 -4.73
C LEU A 76 4.65 -15.55 -5.86
N ILE A 77 5.79 -16.24 -5.77
CA ILE A 77 6.82 -16.24 -6.82
C ILE A 77 6.64 -17.47 -7.68
N MET A 78 6.26 -17.26 -8.93
CA MET A 78 5.97 -18.35 -9.86
C MET A 78 6.91 -18.34 -11.06
N THR A 79 7.41 -19.51 -11.42
CA THR A 79 8.08 -19.72 -12.71
C THR A 79 7.06 -20.29 -13.69
N VAL A 80 6.77 -19.54 -14.74
CA VAL A 80 5.79 -19.92 -15.78
C VAL A 80 6.50 -20.19 -17.11
N SER A 81 5.98 -21.13 -17.89
CA SER A 81 6.53 -21.45 -19.21
C SER A 81 6.24 -20.31 -20.20
N ARG A 82 7.27 -19.87 -20.94
CA ARG A 82 7.12 -18.88 -22.02
C ARG A 82 6.16 -19.33 -23.12
N GLN A 83 5.96 -20.63 -23.30
CA GLN A 83 5.04 -21.17 -24.31
C GLN A 83 3.58 -20.77 -24.05
N GLY A 84 3.19 -20.58 -22.78
CA GLY A 84 1.83 -20.20 -22.40
C GLY A 84 1.40 -18.80 -22.86
N PHE A 85 2.35 -17.99 -23.34
CA PHE A 85 2.10 -16.61 -23.78
C PHE A 85 1.97 -16.48 -25.30
N SER A 86 1.87 -17.59 -26.05
CA SER A 86 1.54 -17.62 -27.48
C SER A 86 2.38 -16.66 -28.36
N GLY A 87 3.66 -16.47 -28.00
CA GLY A 87 4.56 -15.58 -28.74
C GLY A 87 4.40 -14.08 -28.45
N GLN A 88 3.61 -13.69 -27.46
CA GLN A 88 3.58 -12.31 -26.98
C GLN A 88 4.94 -11.88 -26.41
N THR A 89 5.34 -10.65 -26.72
CA THR A 89 6.54 -10.05 -26.12
C THR A 89 6.28 -9.76 -24.65
N ILE A 90 7.12 -10.34 -23.77
CA ILE A 90 7.10 -10.09 -22.33
C ILE A 90 8.44 -9.46 -21.96
N ALA A 91 8.39 -8.35 -21.23
CA ALA A 91 9.55 -7.63 -20.74
C ALA A 91 9.57 -7.59 -19.20
N PRO A 92 10.75 -7.49 -18.56
CA PRO A 92 10.83 -7.23 -17.13
C PRO A 92 10.01 -6.00 -16.72
N GLY A 93 9.29 -6.11 -15.60
CA GLY A 93 8.42 -5.04 -15.08
C GLY A 93 7.04 -4.96 -15.74
N MET A 94 6.74 -5.77 -16.76
CA MET A 94 5.40 -5.87 -17.32
C MET A 94 4.46 -6.57 -16.33
N ILE A 95 3.36 -5.91 -15.97
CA ILE A 95 2.31 -6.52 -15.15
C ILE A 95 1.48 -7.46 -16.03
N LEU A 96 1.45 -8.74 -15.67
CA LEU A 96 0.69 -9.78 -16.35
C LEU A 96 -0.57 -10.10 -15.54
N GLY A 97 -1.70 -10.29 -16.21
CA GLY A 97 -2.91 -10.78 -15.51
C GLY A 97 -2.91 -12.30 -15.49
N MET A 98 -2.95 -12.91 -14.32
CA MET A 98 -3.16 -14.36 -14.18
C MET A 98 -4.55 -14.63 -13.60
N ASN A 99 -5.25 -15.61 -14.17
CA ASN A 99 -6.49 -16.09 -13.58
C ASN A 99 -6.15 -17.18 -12.56
N MET A 100 -6.37 -16.91 -11.29
CA MET A 100 -6.22 -17.87 -10.19
C MET A 100 -7.59 -18.31 -9.69
N GLU A 101 -7.78 -19.59 -9.45
CA GLU A 101 -8.98 -20.10 -8.78
C GLU A 101 -8.72 -20.19 -7.28
N LYS A 102 -9.54 -19.51 -6.49
CA LYS A 102 -9.52 -19.55 -5.03
C LYS A 102 -10.95 -19.66 -4.52
N ASP A 103 -11.19 -20.60 -3.61
CA ASP A 103 -12.52 -20.86 -3.03
C ASP A 103 -13.63 -21.13 -4.09
N GLY A 104 -13.26 -21.77 -5.20
CA GLY A 104 -14.18 -22.07 -6.32
C GLY A 104 -14.56 -20.86 -7.18
N GLN A 105 -13.88 -19.72 -7.00
CA GLN A 105 -14.09 -18.52 -7.81
C GLN A 105 -12.80 -18.11 -8.54
N GLN A 106 -12.94 -17.80 -9.83
CA GLN A 106 -11.85 -17.34 -10.67
C GLN A 106 -11.58 -15.85 -10.40
N HIS A 107 -10.38 -15.54 -9.91
CA HIS A 107 -9.90 -14.21 -9.63
C HIS A 107 -8.79 -13.86 -10.63
N LYS A 108 -8.95 -12.74 -11.34
CA LYS A 108 -7.85 -12.17 -12.13
C LYS A 108 -6.96 -11.36 -11.20
N ILE A 109 -5.74 -11.85 -10.97
CA ILE A 109 -4.77 -11.21 -10.10
C ILE A 109 -3.67 -10.59 -10.98
N PRO A 110 -3.32 -9.31 -10.78
CA PRO A 110 -2.12 -8.75 -11.38
C PRO A 110 -0.90 -9.47 -10.81
N ALA A 111 -0.02 -9.92 -11.69
CA ALA A 111 1.14 -10.75 -11.39
C ALA A 111 2.37 -10.27 -12.18
#